data_AF-A0A6J1MYB3-F1
#
_entry.id   AF-A0A6J1MYB3-F1
#
_cell.length_a   1.000
_cell.length_b   1.000
_cell.length_c   1.000
_cell.angle_alpha   90.00
_cell.angle_beta   90.00
_cell.angle_gamma   90.00
#
_symmetry.space_group_name_H-M   'P 1'
#
loop_
_entity.id
_entity.type
_entity.pdbx_description
1 polymer ?
#
loop_
_entity_poly.entity_id
_entity_poly.type
_entity_poly.pdbx_seq_one_letter_code
_entity_poly.pdbx_strand_id
1 'polypeptide(L)'
;MGLVKDPTTDNAPACKKRWAAGLAGISRVNALGDGFTDAIWKYIVDKKHTLYSHVEIRRELMTRYLQMVNRDNEPAISREVLSQLDLVFKDAYLKSVNLMQLFTESGSRALEILSILEKVMKLDEALTQVKAVEGANYSTCRLIDNNKHPSLNHANYPTAATM
;
A
#
# COMPACT_ATOMS: atom_id res chain seq x y z
N MET A 1 -12.83 -4.69 -3.92
CA MET A 1 -11.53 -4.85 -4.59
C MET A 1 -10.41 -4.57 -3.61
N GLY A 2 -9.67 -5.58 -3.19
CA GLY A 2 -8.33 -5.42 -2.61
C GLY A 2 -7.32 -5.95 -3.61
N LEU A 3 -6.27 -5.18 -3.84
CA LEU A 3 -5.02 -5.33 -4.62
C LEU A 3 -4.71 -3.99 -5.31
N VAL A 4 -3.61 -3.34 -4.87
CA VAL A 4 -3.29 -1.89 -5.00
C VAL A 4 -3.63 -1.30 -6.36
N LYS A 5 -4.01 -0.01 -6.40
CA LYS A 5 -4.37 0.72 -7.64
C LYS A 5 -3.53 0.26 -8.83
N ASP A 6 -4.22 -0.26 -9.83
CA ASP A 6 -3.58 -0.80 -11.02
C ASP A 6 -2.69 0.25 -11.70
N PRO A 7 -1.60 -0.18 -12.38
CA PRO A 7 -0.86 0.68 -13.29
C PRO A 7 -1.78 1.23 -14.38
N THR A 8 -1.76 2.54 -14.59
CA THR A 8 -2.48 3.26 -15.64
C THR A 8 -1.55 4.29 -16.28
N THR A 9 -2.01 4.94 -17.35
CA THR A 9 -1.33 6.12 -17.89
C THR A 9 -1.19 7.24 -16.86
N ASP A 10 -2.18 7.40 -15.98
CA ASP A 10 -2.26 8.52 -15.05
C ASP A 10 -1.27 8.39 -13.88
N ASN A 11 -0.97 7.16 -13.45
CA ASN A 11 0.04 6.91 -12.42
C ASN A 11 1.42 6.53 -12.98
N ALA A 12 1.59 6.52 -14.31
CA ALA A 12 2.84 6.23 -14.98
C ALA A 12 4.04 7.04 -14.46
N PRO A 13 3.93 8.36 -14.21
CA PRO A 13 5.05 9.14 -13.69
C PRO A 13 5.51 8.65 -12.30
N ALA A 14 4.58 8.26 -11.42
CA ALA A 14 4.90 7.75 -10.09
C ALA A 14 5.57 6.38 -10.16
N CYS A 15 5.09 5.50 -11.04
CA CYS A 15 5.69 4.19 -11.27
C CYS A 15 7.10 4.29 -11.88
N LYS A 16 7.31 5.21 -12.84
CA LYS A 16 8.64 5.50 -13.41
C LYS A 16 9.62 6.03 -12.36
N LYS A 17 9.18 6.88 -11.43
CA LYS A 17 10.02 7.35 -10.32
C LYS A 17 10.50 6.20 -9.43
N ARG A 18 9.61 5.24 -9.10
CA ARG A 18 9.99 4.04 -8.32
C ARG A 18 10.94 3.13 -9.09
N TRP A 19 10.71 2.95 -10.40
CA TRP A 19 11.62 2.21 -11.27
C TRP A 19 13.02 2.83 -11.28
N ALA A 20 13.11 4.16 -11.46
CA ALA A 20 14.37 4.88 -11.42
C ALA A 20 15.07 4.78 -10.05
N ALA A 21 14.30 4.86 -8.95
CA ALA A 21 14.83 4.66 -7.60
C ALA A 21 15.40 3.25 -7.41
N GLY A 22 14.70 2.21 -7.87
CA GLY A 22 15.19 0.83 -7.82
C GLY A 22 16.45 0.63 -8.67
N LEU A 23 16.51 1.20 -9.88
CA LEU A 23 17.72 1.19 -10.69
C LEU A 23 18.90 1.90 -10.01
N ALA A 24 18.64 3.01 -9.32
CA ALA A 24 19.66 3.71 -8.54
C ALA A 24 20.18 2.86 -7.37
N GLY A 25 19.29 2.15 -6.68
CA GLY A 25 19.66 1.23 -5.58
C GLY A 25 20.61 0.11 -6.01
N ILE A 26 20.60 -0.27 -7.29
CA ILE A 26 21.55 -1.25 -7.86
C ILE A 26 22.61 -0.63 -8.78
N SER A 27 22.83 0.70 -8.72
CA SER A 27 23.83 1.42 -9.52
C SER A 27 23.66 1.25 -11.05
N ARG A 28 22.41 1.13 -11.54
CA ARG A 28 22.05 0.94 -12.95
C ARG A 28 21.27 2.13 -13.53
N VAL A 29 21.55 3.34 -13.06
CA VAL A 29 20.80 4.57 -13.39
C VAL A 29 20.73 4.89 -14.89
N ASN A 30 21.72 4.43 -15.67
CA ASN A 30 21.81 4.63 -17.12
C ASN A 30 21.54 3.35 -17.93
N ALA A 31 21.01 2.29 -17.31
CA ALA A 31 20.89 1.00 -17.98
C ALA A 31 19.89 1.02 -19.15
N LEU A 32 18.91 1.91 -19.12
CA LEU A 32 17.84 2.01 -20.13
C LEU A 32 17.61 3.47 -20.51
N GLY A 33 17.60 3.78 -21.80
CA GLY A 33 17.20 5.11 -22.29
C GLY A 33 15.71 5.36 -22.11
N ASP A 34 15.31 6.64 -22.05
CA ASP A 34 13.91 7.04 -21.81
C ASP A 34 12.92 6.42 -22.81
N GLY A 35 13.29 6.36 -24.08
CA GLY A 35 12.44 5.73 -25.12
C GLY A 35 12.21 4.22 -24.93
N PHE A 36 13.18 3.51 -24.33
CA PHE A 36 13.02 2.09 -24.00
C PHE A 36 12.13 1.90 -22.77
N THR A 37 12.22 2.81 -21.80
CA THR A 37 11.37 2.83 -20.61
C THR A 37 9.89 3.06 -20.97
N ASP A 38 9.62 3.92 -21.95
CA ASP A 38 8.25 4.16 -22.46
C ASP A 38 7.64 2.95 -23.17
N ALA A 39 8.44 2.26 -23.98
CA ALA A 39 8.02 1.04 -24.66
C ALA A 39 7.69 -0.09 -23.66
N ILE A 40 8.53 -0.29 -22.65
CA ILE A 40 8.28 -1.23 -21.56
C ILE A 40 7.01 -0.85 -20.80
N TRP A 41 6.81 0.44 -20.50
CA TRP A 41 5.63 0.89 -19.77
C TRP A 41 4.34 0.59 -20.54
N LYS A 42 4.32 0.89 -21.84
CA LYS A 42 3.19 0.56 -22.71
C LYS A 42 2.92 -0.95 -22.72
N TYR A 43 3.97 -1.76 -22.83
CA TYR A 43 3.85 -3.22 -22.75
C TYR A 43 3.27 -3.70 -21.41
N ILE A 44 3.69 -3.11 -20.28
CA ILE A 44 3.16 -3.43 -18.95
C ILE A 44 1.67 -3.08 -18.85
N VAL A 45 1.26 -1.90 -19.33
CA VAL A 45 -0.14 -1.46 -19.32
C VAL A 45 -1.00 -2.37 -20.21
N ASP A 46 -0.52 -2.73 -21.39
CA ASP A 46 -1.22 -3.64 -22.32
C ASP A 46 -1.36 -5.05 -21.72
N LYS A 47 -0.30 -5.58 -21.11
CA LYS A 47 -0.31 -6.90 -20.47
C LYS A 47 -1.01 -6.94 -19.13
N LYS A 48 -1.19 -5.79 -18.48
CA LYS A 48 -1.95 -5.69 -17.22
C LYS A 48 -3.34 -6.29 -17.40
N HIS A 49 -4.02 -6.06 -18.54
CA HIS A 49 -5.37 -6.57 -18.73
C HIS A 49 -5.43 -8.10 -18.64
N THR A 50 -4.38 -8.80 -19.07
CA THR A 50 -4.27 -10.26 -18.97
C THR A 50 -3.92 -10.72 -17.55
N LEU A 51 -3.03 -10.02 -16.85
CA LEU A 51 -2.58 -10.40 -15.51
C LEU A 51 -3.61 -10.03 -14.41
N TYR A 52 -4.21 -8.85 -14.50
CA TYR A 52 -5.12 -8.31 -13.49
C TYR A 52 -6.56 -8.83 -13.62
N SER A 53 -6.94 -9.39 -14.77
CA SER A 53 -8.24 -10.07 -14.93
C SER A 53 -8.35 -11.36 -14.11
N HIS A 54 -7.22 -11.95 -13.71
CA HIS A 54 -7.17 -13.20 -12.94
C HIS A 54 -6.90 -12.91 -11.47
N VAL A 55 -7.96 -12.90 -10.64
CA VAL A 55 -7.86 -12.66 -9.19
C VAL A 55 -6.91 -13.65 -8.51
N GLU A 56 -6.92 -14.92 -8.92
CA GLU A 56 -6.08 -15.96 -8.31
C GLU A 56 -4.59 -15.72 -8.57
N ILE A 57 -4.20 -15.31 -9.77
CA ILE A 57 -2.81 -14.96 -10.09
C ILE A 57 -2.33 -13.80 -9.22
N ARG A 58 -3.16 -12.77 -9.05
CA ARG A 58 -2.81 -11.63 -8.19
C ARG A 58 -2.69 -12.02 -6.72
N ARG A 59 -3.60 -12.86 -6.22
CA ARG A 59 -3.55 -13.39 -4.86
C ARG A 59 -2.26 -14.19 -4.66
N GLU A 60 -1.91 -15.06 -5.59
CA GLU A 60 -0.69 -15.85 -5.54
C GLU A 60 0.56 -14.97 -5.50
N LEU A 61 0.64 -13.94 -6.36
CA LEU A 61 1.76 -13.00 -6.37
C LEU A 61 1.91 -12.26 -5.03
N MET A 62 0.82 -11.79 -4.43
CA MET A 62 0.87 -11.13 -3.12
C MET A 62 1.23 -12.09 -1.99
N THR A 63 0.70 -13.32 -2.02
CA THR A 63 1.06 -14.36 -1.05
C THR A 63 2.56 -14.67 -1.12
N ARG A 64 3.12 -14.82 -2.34
CA ARG A 64 4.57 -15.01 -2.53
C ARG A 64 5.37 -13.83 -1.97
N TYR A 65 4.96 -12.60 -2.25
CA TYR A 65 5.59 -11.40 -1.67
C TYR A 65 5.60 -11.43 -0.13
N LEU A 66 4.49 -11.80 0.51
CA LEU A 66 4.39 -11.89 1.97
C LEU A 66 5.22 -13.05 2.55
N GLN A 67 5.44 -14.12 1.78
CA GLN A 67 6.20 -15.30 2.19
C GLN A 67 7.73 -15.16 2.04
N MET A 68 8.22 -14.05 1.50
CA MET A 68 9.66 -13.77 1.44
C MET A 68 10.16 -13.35 2.84
N VAL A 69 10.17 -14.34 3.75
CA VAL A 69 10.41 -14.24 5.20
C VAL A 69 11.83 -13.80 5.54
N ASN A 70 12.79 -13.94 4.62
CA ASN A 70 14.16 -13.54 4.86
C ASN A 70 14.77 -12.83 3.66
N ARG A 71 14.40 -11.56 3.51
CA ARG A 71 14.84 -10.68 2.42
C ARG A 71 16.36 -10.56 2.36
N ASP A 72 17.05 -10.73 3.48
CA ASP A 72 18.51 -10.62 3.54
C ASP A 72 19.23 -11.72 2.75
N ASN A 73 18.58 -12.87 2.55
CA ASN A 73 19.11 -13.99 1.75
C ASN A 73 18.85 -13.83 0.24
N GLU A 74 18.05 -12.84 -0.17
CA GLU A 74 17.75 -12.61 -1.57
C GLU A 74 18.92 -11.89 -2.29
N PRO A 75 19.11 -12.13 -3.60
CA PRO A 75 20.05 -11.36 -4.42
C PRO A 75 19.81 -9.85 -4.30
N ALA A 76 20.86 -9.04 -4.42
CA ALA A 76 20.76 -7.58 -4.27
C ALA A 76 19.69 -6.93 -5.15
N ILE A 77 19.52 -7.43 -6.39
CA ILE A 77 18.46 -6.97 -7.31
C ILE A 77 17.07 -7.31 -6.76
N SER A 78 16.86 -8.54 -6.28
CA SER A 78 15.60 -8.96 -5.69
C SER A 78 15.26 -8.13 -4.44
N ARG A 79 16.26 -7.86 -3.58
CA ARG A 79 16.07 -7.00 -2.40
C ARG A 79 15.62 -5.59 -2.77
N GLU A 80 16.21 -5.01 -3.80
CA GLU A 80 15.85 -3.66 -4.24
C GLU A 80 14.46 -3.64 -4.92
N VAL A 81 14.10 -4.67 -5.68
CA VAL A 81 12.73 -4.79 -6.18
C VAL A 81 11.73 -4.89 -5.03
N LEU A 82 12.03 -5.70 -4.00
CA LEU A 82 11.18 -5.84 -2.82
C LEU A 82 11.08 -4.54 -2.02
N SER A 83 12.17 -3.77 -1.88
CA SER A 83 12.16 -2.49 -1.17
C SER A 83 11.24 -1.47 -1.87
N GLN A 84 11.26 -1.44 -3.21
CA GLN A 84 10.33 -0.60 -3.97
C GLN A 84 8.88 -1.09 -3.86
N LEU A 85 8.66 -2.41 -3.79
CA LEU A 85 7.33 -3.00 -3.57
C LEU A 85 6.79 -2.72 -2.16
N ASP A 86 7.64 -2.68 -1.12
CA ASP A 86 7.24 -2.27 0.23
C ASP A 86 6.61 -0.89 0.22
N LEU A 87 7.24 0.06 -0.47
CA LEU A 87 6.73 1.43 -0.56
C LEU A 87 5.37 1.51 -1.26
N VAL A 88 5.00 0.47 -2.02
CA VAL A 88 3.70 0.36 -2.69
C VAL A 88 2.67 -0.32 -1.79
N PHE A 89 3.07 -1.40 -1.13
CA PHE A 89 2.16 -2.32 -0.43
C PHE A 89 2.00 -2.01 1.05
N LYS A 90 2.98 -1.34 1.66
CA LYS A 90 2.89 -0.88 3.04
C LYS A 90 1.72 0.08 3.19
N ASP A 91 0.85 -0.23 4.15
CA ASP A 91 -0.39 0.46 4.47
C ASP A 91 -1.36 0.58 3.29
N ALA A 92 -1.23 -0.29 2.29
CA ALA A 92 -2.22 -0.44 1.24
C ALA A 92 -3.59 -0.71 1.88
N TYR A 93 -4.60 0.04 1.45
CA TYR A 93 -5.97 -0.01 1.99
C TYR A 93 -6.14 0.47 3.44
N LEU A 94 -5.10 1.04 4.02
CA LEU A 94 -5.12 1.68 5.34
C LEU A 94 -4.93 3.20 5.26
N LYS A 95 -4.81 3.80 4.06
CA LYS A 95 -4.56 5.24 3.91
C LYS A 95 -5.56 6.13 4.69
N SER A 96 -6.86 5.84 4.61
CA SER A 96 -7.86 6.60 5.37
C SER A 96 -7.70 6.39 6.88
N VAL A 97 -7.32 5.18 7.31
CA VAL A 97 -7.05 4.86 8.71
C VAL A 97 -5.84 5.66 9.21
N ASN A 98 -4.75 5.70 8.44
CA ASN A 98 -3.56 6.48 8.76
C ASN A 98 -3.87 7.98 8.86
N LEU A 99 -4.70 8.52 7.96
CA LEU A 99 -5.12 9.92 8.02
C LEU A 99 -5.98 10.21 9.25
N MET A 100 -6.93 9.33 9.57
CA MET A 100 -7.73 9.48 10.79
C MET A 100 -6.84 9.38 12.04
N GLN A 101 -5.86 8.47 12.08
CA GLN A 101 -4.91 8.39 13.18
C GLN A 101 -4.09 9.68 13.32
N LEU A 102 -3.56 10.22 12.22
CA LEU A 102 -2.87 11.51 12.23
C LEU A 102 -3.77 12.65 12.74
N PHE A 103 -5.06 12.65 12.38
CA PHE A 103 -6.01 13.62 12.92
C PHE A 103 -6.16 13.50 14.45
N THR A 104 -6.21 12.27 14.99
CA THR A 104 -6.27 12.07 16.45
C THR A 104 -5.03 12.59 17.17
N GLU A 105 -3.88 12.59 16.50
CA GLU A 105 -2.59 13.06 17.03
C GLU A 105 -2.34 14.56 16.75
N SER A 106 -3.21 15.22 15.96
CA SER A 106 -2.97 16.58 15.44
C SER A 106 -3.16 17.73 16.44
N GLY A 107 -3.77 17.45 17.59
CA GLY A 107 -4.18 18.51 18.54
C GLY A 107 -5.31 19.41 18.03
N SER A 108 -6.07 18.97 17.02
CA SER A 108 -7.20 19.73 16.48
C SER A 108 -8.27 20.00 17.53
N ARG A 109 -8.79 21.23 17.58
CA ARG A 109 -9.92 21.61 18.44
C ARG A 109 -11.21 20.85 18.11
N ALA A 110 -11.32 20.27 16.92
CA ALA A 110 -12.44 19.39 16.59
C ALA A 110 -12.52 18.16 17.51
N LEU A 111 -11.40 17.75 18.12
CA LEU A 111 -11.37 16.68 19.13
C LEU A 111 -12.08 17.06 20.43
N GLU A 112 -12.34 18.36 20.68
CA GLU A 112 -13.13 18.84 21.81
C GLU A 112 -14.64 18.57 21.62
N ILE A 113 -15.08 18.29 20.40
CA ILE A 113 -16.47 17.96 20.09
C ILE A 113 -16.74 16.52 20.55
N LEU A 114 -17.59 16.33 21.57
CA LEU A 114 -17.94 15.04 22.16
C LEU A 114 -18.24 13.93 21.14
N SER A 115 -19.04 14.23 20.12
CA SER A 115 -19.39 13.25 19.08
C SER A 115 -18.21 12.82 18.20
N ILE A 116 -17.19 13.68 18.06
CA ILE A 116 -15.93 13.35 17.37
C ILE A 116 -15.04 12.54 18.32
N LEU A 117 -14.91 12.96 19.58
CA LEU A 117 -14.12 12.27 20.59
C LEU A 117 -14.56 10.81 20.77
N GLU A 118 -15.86 10.54 20.87
CA GLU A 118 -16.38 9.17 20.97
C GLU A 118 -16.01 8.30 19.75
N LYS A 119 -15.97 8.90 18.54
CA LYS A 119 -15.59 8.19 17.31
C LYS A 119 -14.10 7.91 17.27
N VAL A 120 -13.30 8.85 17.75
CA VAL A 120 -11.85 8.72 17.89
C VAL A 120 -11.50 7.61 18.88
N MET A 121 -12.13 7.58 20.05
CA MET A 121 -11.94 6.50 21.04
C MET A 121 -12.26 5.12 20.44
N LYS A 122 -13.39 4.99 19.73
CA LYS A 122 -13.75 3.74 19.03
C LYS A 122 -12.77 3.35 17.92
N LEU A 123 -12.19 4.33 17.23
CA LEU A 123 -11.15 4.07 16.23
C LEU A 123 -9.87 3.56 16.90
N ASP A 124 -9.46 4.19 18.00
CA ASP A 124 -8.25 3.82 18.75
C ASP A 124 -8.36 2.41 19.38
N GLU A 125 -9.51 2.07 19.94
CA GLU A 125 -9.80 0.72 20.43
C GLU A 125 -9.70 -0.31 19.30
N ALA A 126 -10.34 -0.04 18.15
CA ALA A 126 -10.30 -0.94 17.00
C ALA A 126 -8.87 -1.08 16.45
N LEU A 127 -8.11 0.02 16.38
CA LEU A 127 -6.71 0.03 15.96
C LEU A 127 -5.84 -0.81 16.89
N THR A 128 -5.99 -0.63 18.19
CA THR A 128 -5.25 -1.37 19.21
C THR A 128 -5.51 -2.87 19.11
N GLN A 129 -6.78 -3.28 18.99
CA GLN A 129 -7.16 -4.68 18.82
C GLN A 129 -6.55 -5.28 17.54
N VAL A 130 -6.64 -4.58 16.41
CA VAL A 130 -6.12 -5.09 15.13
C VAL A 130 -4.59 -5.16 15.15
N LYS A 131 -3.90 -4.17 15.71
CA LYS A 131 -2.43 -4.20 15.86
C LYS A 131 -1.99 -5.34 16.79
N ALA A 132 -2.74 -5.64 17.84
CA ALA A 132 -2.46 -6.77 18.73
C ALA A 132 -2.62 -8.13 18.01
N VAL A 133 -3.62 -8.27 17.14
CA VAL A 133 -3.87 -9.50 16.36
C VAL A 133 -2.85 -9.68 15.23
N GLU A 134 -2.57 -8.64 14.46
CA GLU A 134 -1.72 -8.73 13.26
C GLU A 134 -0.22 -8.61 13.57
N GLY A 135 0.14 -7.97 14.68
CA GLY A 135 1.53 -7.74 15.08
C GLY A 135 2.34 -7.04 13.97
N ALA A 136 3.48 -7.64 13.61
CA ALA A 136 4.36 -7.13 12.54
C ALA A 136 3.68 -7.04 11.17
N ASN A 137 2.61 -7.82 10.93
CA ASN A 137 1.92 -7.87 9.64
C ASN A 137 0.83 -6.81 9.48
N TYR A 138 0.62 -5.96 10.49
CA TYR A 138 -0.42 -4.92 10.47
C TYR A 138 -0.38 -4.07 9.18
N SER A 139 0.81 -3.61 8.80
CA SER A 139 0.97 -2.72 7.63
C SER A 139 0.61 -3.38 6.29
N THR A 140 0.49 -4.70 6.24
CA THR A 140 0.12 -5.46 5.03
C THR A 140 -1.14 -6.30 5.23
N CYS A 141 -1.84 -6.16 6.36
CA CYS A 141 -2.93 -7.06 6.74
C CYS A 141 -4.11 -7.06 5.74
N ARG A 142 -4.31 -5.95 5.03
CA ARG A 142 -5.38 -5.77 4.02
C ARG A 142 -4.93 -5.97 2.58
N LEU A 143 -3.69 -6.42 2.35
CA LEU A 143 -3.11 -6.53 1.01
C LEU A 143 -3.83 -7.59 0.15
N ILE A 144 -4.12 -8.76 0.73
CA ILE A 144 -4.84 -9.85 0.06
C ILE A 144 -6.36 -9.64 0.16
N ASP A 145 -6.84 -9.25 1.34
CA ASP A 145 -8.26 -8.96 1.59
C ASP A 145 -8.42 -7.55 2.16
N ASN A 146 -8.84 -6.62 1.29
CA ASN A 146 -9.11 -5.23 1.67
C ASN A 146 -10.23 -5.11 2.73
N ASN A 147 -11.14 -6.09 2.80
CA ASN A 147 -12.22 -6.07 3.79
C ASN A 147 -11.82 -6.68 5.13
N LYS A 148 -10.57 -7.17 5.27
CA LYS A 148 -10.06 -7.67 6.55
C LYS A 148 -10.12 -6.54 7.59
N HIS A 149 -10.62 -6.85 8.78
CA HIS A 149 -10.87 -5.88 9.87
C HIS A 149 -11.86 -4.77 9.47
N PRO A 150 -13.13 -5.09 9.16
CA PRO A 150 -14.11 -4.10 8.69
C PRO A 150 -14.38 -2.98 9.71
N SER A 151 -14.03 -3.19 10.99
CA SER A 151 -14.06 -2.16 12.03
C SER A 151 -13.24 -0.92 11.66
N LEU A 152 -12.11 -1.07 10.95
CA LEU A 152 -11.25 0.04 10.52
C LEU A 152 -11.78 0.80 9.29
N ASN A 153 -12.93 0.44 8.74
CA ASN A 153 -13.47 1.14 7.57
C ASN A 153 -13.88 2.57 7.95
N HIS A 154 -13.38 3.55 7.19
CA HIS A 154 -13.68 4.97 7.40
C HIS A 154 -15.19 5.29 7.40
N ALA A 155 -16.01 4.47 6.72
CA ALA A 155 -17.46 4.57 6.75
C ALA A 155 -18.06 4.45 8.17
N ASN A 156 -17.36 3.79 9.11
CA ASN A 156 -17.78 3.70 10.52
C ASN A 156 -17.52 5.02 11.29
N TYR A 157 -16.69 5.89 10.73
CA TYR A 157 -16.17 7.14 11.29
C TYR A 157 -16.35 8.33 10.33
N PRO A 158 -17.56 8.56 9.77
CA PRO A 158 -17.77 9.49 8.66
C PRO A 158 -17.35 10.93 8.98
N THR A 159 -17.53 11.36 10.23
CA THR A 159 -17.16 12.70 10.73
C THR A 159 -15.66 12.94 10.82
N ALA A 160 -14.86 11.87 11.01
CA ALA A 160 -13.40 11.95 11.06
C ALA A 160 -12.76 11.81 9.66
N ALA A 161 -13.52 11.35 8.66
CA ALA A 161 -13.05 11.12 7.30
C ALA A 161 -13.34 12.28 6.33
N THR A 162 -14.16 13.26 6.72
CA THR A 162 -14.54 14.44 5.92
C THR A 162 -13.76 15.71 6.27
N MET A 163 -12.87 15.65 7.26
CA MET A 163 -11.97 16.76 7.65
C MET A 163 -10.57 16.54 7.08
#